data_AF-A0A328S0G2-F1
#
_entry.id   AF-A0A328S0G2-F1
#
_cell.length_a   1.000
_cell.length_b   1.000
_cell.length_c   1.000
_cell.angle_alpha   90.00
_cell.angle_beta   90.00
_cell.angle_gamma   90.00
#
_symmetry.space_group_name_H-M   'P 1'
#
loop_
_entity.id
_entity.type
_entity.pdbx_description
1 polymer ?
#
loop_
_entity_poly.entity_id
_entity_poly.type
_entity_poly.pdbx_seq_one_letter_code
_entity_poly.pdbx_strand_id
1 'polypeptide(L)'
;MGLKGHSRSKSIHVMLVYTGGCNGCDIEIVNAVLSPRFDIEQYNVYLTWNPREADVLVVSGPVTHWTKEPLLKIYESIPNPKLVVAVGACALT
;
A
#
# COMPACT_ATOMS: atom_id res chain seq x y z
N MET A 1 25.81 -2.75 5.47
CA MET A 1 24.46 -2.57 4.88
C MET A 1 24.60 -2.72 3.38
N GLY A 2 23.99 -3.75 2.75
CA GLY A 2 24.07 -3.92 1.30
C GLY A 2 23.32 -2.80 0.54
N LEU A 3 23.57 -2.64 -0.76
CA LEU A 3 22.92 -1.63 -1.62
C LEU A 3 21.39 -1.64 -1.47
N LYS A 4 20.77 -2.83 -1.43
CA LYS A 4 19.33 -3.00 -1.24
C LYS A 4 18.84 -2.47 0.10
N GLY A 5 19.61 -2.70 1.17
CA GLY A 5 19.28 -2.19 2.51
C GLY A 5 19.40 -0.67 2.57
N HIS A 6 20.43 -0.10 1.95
CA HIS A 6 20.61 1.35 1.85
C HIS A 6 19.46 2.02 1.09
N SER A 7 19.06 1.45 -0.05
CA SER A 7 17.92 1.96 -0.83
C SER A 7 16.62 1.93 -0.01
N ARG A 8 16.28 0.79 0.59
CA ARG A 8 15.07 0.63 1.43
C ARG A 8 15.05 1.48 2.70
N SER A 9 16.21 1.99 3.15
CA SER A 9 16.25 2.94 4.27
C SER A 9 15.90 4.38 3.87
N LYS A 10 15.86 4.67 2.57
CA LYS A 10 15.63 6.00 2.01
C LYS A 10 14.35 6.12 1.19
N SER A 11 13.72 5.00 0.83
CA SER A 11 12.46 4.95 0.09
C SER A 11 11.42 4.09 0.82
N ILE A 12 10.16 4.42 0.59
CA ILE A 12 9.01 3.67 1.10
C ILE A 12 8.20 3.18 -0.11
N HIS A 13 8.02 1.87 -0.21
CA HIS A 13 7.18 1.27 -1.24
C HIS A 13 5.81 0.93 -0.68
N VAL A 14 4.78 1.53 -1.26
CA VAL A 14 3.39 1.41 -0.85
C VAL A 14 2.64 0.52 -1.83
N MET A 15 1.95 -0.49 -1.31
CA MET A 15 1.11 -1.37 -2.10
C MET A 15 -0.36 -1.15 -1.74
N LEU A 16 -1.13 -0.63 -2.70
CA LEU A 16 -2.57 -0.48 -2.59
C LEU A 16 -3.28 -1.82 -2.87
N VAL A 17 -4.19 -2.22 -1.98
CA VAL A 17 -5.03 -3.40 -2.15
C VAL A 17 -6.49 -3.02 -1.95
N TYR A 18 -7.25 -3.16 -3.02
CA TYR A 18 -8.70 -3.01 -3.03
C TYR A 18 -9.37 -4.25 -2.45
N THR A 19 -10.22 -4.06 -1.43
CA THR A 19 -10.89 -5.19 -0.75
C THR A 19 -12.41 -5.24 -0.92
N GLY A 20 -12.99 -4.35 -1.75
CA GLY A 20 -14.43 -4.33 -2.05
C GLY A 20 -15.10 -2.96 -1.89
N GLY A 21 -14.36 -1.86 -2.06
CA GLY A 21 -14.87 -0.48 -1.93
C GLY A 21 -15.54 0.08 -3.19
N CYS A 22 -15.78 1.40 -3.21
CA CYS A 22 -16.35 2.11 -4.35
C CYS A 22 -15.30 2.80 -5.26
N ASN A 23 -14.03 2.43 -5.14
CA ASN A 23 -12.87 3.04 -5.82
C ASN A 23 -12.55 4.49 -5.42
N GLY A 24 -13.34 5.13 -4.55
CA GLY A 24 -13.10 6.51 -4.14
C GLY A 24 -11.74 6.69 -3.43
N CYS A 25 -11.46 5.87 -2.42
CA CYS A 25 -10.18 5.92 -1.71
C CYS A 25 -9.01 5.51 -2.61
N ASP A 26 -9.21 4.55 -3.51
CA ASP A 26 -8.20 4.09 -4.46
C ASP A 26 -7.75 5.20 -5.40
N ILE A 27 -8.71 5.96 -5.96
CA ILE A 27 -8.44 7.12 -6.81
C ILE A 27 -7.63 8.17 -6.05
N GLU A 28 -8.01 8.47 -4.80
CA GLU A 28 -7.29 9.44 -3.97
C GLU A 28 -5.87 8.99 -3.65
N ILE A 29 -5.65 7.71 -3.36
CA ILE A 29 -4.30 7.17 -3.09
C ILE A 29 -3.44 7.23 -4.35
N VAL A 30 -3.96 6.81 -5.50
CA VAL A 30 -3.23 6.87 -6.77
C VAL A 30 -2.93 8.32 -7.16
N ASN A 31 -3.89 9.23 -6.97
CA ASN A 31 -3.68 10.66 -7.19
C ASN A 31 -2.67 11.26 -6.23
N ALA A 32 -2.66 10.85 -4.96
CA ALA A 32 -1.65 11.32 -4.01
C ALA A 32 -0.26 10.97 -4.55
N VAL A 33 -0.04 9.73 -4.98
CA VAL A 33 1.26 9.24 -5.48
C VAL A 33 1.65 9.83 -6.82
N LEU A 34 0.76 9.79 -7.81
CA LEU A 34 1.11 10.04 -9.22
C LEU A 34 0.69 11.42 -9.74
N SER A 35 -0.19 12.13 -9.04
CA SER A 35 -0.62 13.46 -9.50
C SER A 35 0.46 14.49 -9.21
N PRO A 36 0.84 15.34 -10.18
CA PRO A 36 1.82 16.41 -9.96
C PRO A 36 1.35 17.46 -8.94
N ARG A 37 0.06 17.43 -8.56
CA ARG A 37 -0.47 18.31 -7.50
C ARG A 37 0.02 17.90 -6.11
N PHE A 38 0.18 16.61 -5.85
CA PHE A 38 0.54 16.06 -4.54
C PHE A 38 1.95 15.48 -4.55
N ASP A 39 2.30 14.78 -5.63
CA ASP A 39 3.65 14.32 -5.99
C ASP A 39 4.45 13.77 -4.81
N ILE A 40 3.86 12.80 -4.07
CA ILE A 40 4.55 12.20 -2.91
C ILE A 40 5.80 11.40 -3.32
N GLU A 41 5.99 11.12 -4.60
CA GLU A 41 7.22 10.52 -5.14
C GLU A 41 8.45 11.37 -4.80
N GLN A 42 8.31 12.70 -4.70
CA GLN A 42 9.37 13.61 -4.23
C GLN A 42 9.89 13.28 -2.82
N TYR A 43 9.07 12.64 -1.99
CA TYR A 43 9.43 12.20 -0.65
C TYR A 43 9.88 10.73 -0.61
N ASN A 44 10.26 10.17 -1.76
CA ASN A 44 10.67 8.78 -1.97
C ASN A 44 9.59 7.75 -1.60
N VAL A 45 8.31 8.10 -1.83
CA VAL A 45 7.18 7.18 -1.65
C VAL A 45 6.71 6.70 -3.02
N TYR A 46 6.79 5.39 -3.26
CA TYR A 46 6.51 4.80 -4.57
C TYR A 46 5.37 3.79 -4.49
N LEU A 47 4.55 3.74 -5.54
CA LEU A 47 3.55 2.70 -5.69
C LEU A 47 4.22 1.40 -6.18
N THR A 48 3.93 0.27 -5.54
CA THR A 48 4.37 -1.05 -5.99
C THR A 48 3.20 -2.03 -6.03
N TRP A 49 3.29 -3.00 -6.94
CA TRP A 49 2.33 -4.10 -7.08
C TRP A 49 2.91 -5.45 -6.68
N ASN A 50 4.19 -5.47 -6.29
CA ASN A 50 4.86 -6.68 -5.81
C ASN A 50 4.88 -6.68 -4.27
N PRO A 51 4.16 -7.60 -3.59
CA PRO A 51 4.17 -7.68 -2.13
C PRO A 51 5.57 -7.84 -1.53
N ARG A 52 6.50 -8.51 -2.24
CA ARG A 52 7.86 -8.76 -1.75
C ARG A 52 8.74 -7.52 -1.70
N GLU A 53 8.30 -6.44 -2.34
CA GLU A 53 8.97 -5.14 -2.39
C GLU A 53 8.26 -4.09 -1.55
N ALA A 54 7.02 -4.37 -1.11
CA ALA A 54 6.24 -3.44 -0.31
C ALA A 54 6.83 -3.28 1.10
N ASP A 55 6.78 -2.06 1.60
CA ASP A 55 7.07 -1.70 2.99
C ASP A 55 5.77 -1.34 3.73
N VAL A 56 4.78 -0.81 3.01
CA VAL A 56 3.47 -0.41 3.54
C VAL A 56 2.34 -1.04 2.71
N LEU A 57 1.46 -1.78 3.37
CA LEU A 57 0.22 -2.28 2.79
C LEU A 57 -0.90 -1.27 3.05
N VAL A 58 -1.46 -0.69 1.99
CA VAL A 58 -2.61 0.20 2.07
C VAL A 58 -3.87 -0.57 1.69
N VAL A 59 -4.81 -0.66 2.63
CA VAL A 59 -6.06 -1.40 2.45
C VAL A 59 -7.21 -0.41 2.25
N SER A 60 -7.91 -0.54 1.13
CA SER A 60 -9.04 0.32 0.76
C SER A 60 -10.35 -0.46 0.66
N GLY A 61 -11.42 0.13 1.20
CA GLY A 61 -12.75 -0.47 1.20
C GLY A 61 -13.02 -1.45 2.34
N PRO A 62 -14.25 -1.98 2.44
CA PRO A 62 -14.58 -3.00 3.41
C PRO A 62 -13.86 -4.29 3.06
N VAL A 63 -13.35 -5.02 4.05
CA VAL A 63 -12.78 -6.36 3.80
C VAL A 63 -13.92 -7.35 3.64
N THR A 64 -14.28 -7.63 2.39
CA THR A 64 -15.35 -8.60 2.08
C THR A 64 -14.93 -10.03 2.39
N HIS A 65 -15.90 -10.93 2.48
CA HIS A 65 -15.63 -12.35 2.74
C HIS A 65 -14.66 -12.97 1.72
N TRP A 66 -14.81 -12.61 0.44
CA TRP A 66 -14.00 -13.13 -0.66
C TRP A 66 -12.57 -12.58 -0.67
N THR A 67 -12.36 -11.35 -0.19
CA THR A 67 -11.05 -10.69 -0.23
C THR A 67 -10.23 -10.94 1.03
N LYS A 68 -10.84 -11.43 2.12
CA LYS A 68 -10.16 -11.72 3.39
C LYS A 68 -8.96 -12.67 3.24
N GLU A 69 -9.15 -13.86 2.66
CA GLU A 69 -8.07 -14.83 2.51
C GLU A 69 -6.96 -14.36 1.55
N PRO A 70 -7.27 -13.82 0.35
CA PRO A 70 -6.25 -13.22 -0.51
C PRO A 70 -5.47 -12.10 0.17
N LEU A 71 -6.13 -11.22 0.93
CA LEU A 71 -5.47 -10.12 1.65
C LEU A 71 -4.47 -10.64 2.68
N LEU A 72 -4.83 -11.67 3.45
CA LEU A 72 -3.93 -12.29 4.42
C LEU A 72 -2.69 -12.88 3.75
N LYS A 73 -2.85 -13.57 2.61
CA LYS A 73 -1.73 -14.12 1.83
C LYS A 73 -0.81 -13.02 1.32
N ILE A 74 -1.37 -11.91 0.85
CA ILE A 74 -0.59 -10.73 0.46
C ILE A 74 0.18 -10.21 1.66
N TYR A 75 -0.49 -9.94 2.79
CA TYR A 75 0.14 -9.45 4.00
C TYR A 75 1.30 -10.36 4.46
N GLU A 76 1.12 -11.68 4.48
CA GLU A 76 2.16 -12.64 4.85
C GLU A 76 3.37 -12.62 3.89
N SER A 77 3.13 -12.37 2.61
CA SER A 77 4.21 -12.30 1.60
C SER A 77 5.06 -11.02 1.67
N ILE A 78 4.62 -10.00 2.42
CA ILE A 78 5.36 -8.76 2.65
C ILE A 78 6.48 -9.00 3.70
N PRO A 79 7.76 -8.68 3.40
CA PRO A 79 8.87 -8.82 4.34
C PRO A 79 8.79 -7.85 5.53
N ASN A 80 9.29 -8.26 6.69
CA ASN A 80 9.45 -7.34 7.83
C ASN A 80 10.70 -6.45 7.65
N PRO A 81 10.69 -5.19 8.18
CA PRO A 81 9.57 -4.52 8.84
C PRO A 81 8.51 -4.04 7.83
N LYS A 82 7.23 -4.19 8.18
CA LYS A 82 6.09 -3.75 7.36
C LYS A 82 5.05 -3.01 8.19
N LEU A 83 4.32 -2.11 7.54
CA LEU A 83 3.19 -1.38 8.13
C LEU A 83 1.91 -1.65 7.35
N VAL A 84 0.78 -1.44 8.02
CA VAL A 84 -0.56 -1.51 7.40
C VAL A 84 -1.27 -0.19 7.65
N VAL A 85 -1.86 0.38 6.61
CA VAL A 85 -2.67 1.60 6.67
C VAL A 85 -4.05 1.27 6.13
N ALA A 86 -5.06 1.37 6.98
CA ALA A 86 -6.45 1.28 6.57
C ALA A 86 -6.92 2.65 6.08
N VAL A 87 -7.45 2.74 4.85
CA VAL A 87 -7.88 4.01 4.24
C VAL A 87 -9.37 4.00 3.97
N GLY A 88 -10.03 5.06 4.43
CA GLY A 88 -11.47 5.25 4.32
C GLY A 88 -12.23 4.62 5.49
N ALA A 89 -13.44 5.12 5.72
CA ALA A 89 -14.28 4.65 6.83
C ALA A 89 -14.60 3.15 6.73
N CYS A 90 -14.80 2.63 5.51
CA CYS A 90 -15.13 1.22 5.30
C CYS A 90 -14.00 0.26 5.67
N ALA A 91 -12.74 0.69 5.66
CA ALA A 91 -11.61 -0.16 6.04
C ALA A 91 -11.40 -0.21 7.56
N LEU A 92 -12.04 0.70 8.31
CA LEU A 92 -11.94 0.81 9.77
C LEU A 92 -13.05 0.05 10.52
N THR A 93 -14.06 -0.44 9.79
CA THR A 93 -15.22 -1.18 10.32
C THR A 93 -15.04 -2.67 10.16
#